data_AF-A0A3R6SU58-F1
#
_entry.id   AF-A0A3R6SU58-F1
#
_cell.length_a   1.000
_cell.length_b   1.000
_cell.length_c   1.000
_cell.angle_alpha   90.00
_cell.angle_beta   90.00
_cell.angle_gamma   90.00
#
_symmetry.space_group_name_H-M   'P 1'
#
loop_
_entity.id
_entity.type
_entity.pdbx_description
1 polymer ?
#
loop_
_entity_poly.entity_id
_entity_poly.type
_entity_poly.pdbx_seq_one_letter_code
_entity_poly.pdbx_strand_id
1 'polypeptide(L)'
;MIWFEWKKILNGRVLLCFVVIHLAFLMLFWTQNSSVQKGRNTAKQQEIYQKIGGRLTASTAKEIEELKQRKDAVLEEEAQKEDEYAQGKISVDEYMKYRDEYHMMNDKNEAIDMIYEKYETARKNGSWMIFDGYYDQLFRMDRTQWGLMLSVFLLIVLLVCCEPKELLATISVTREGRRGLWGAKLRTILMATLIFVILFAVEELMVIRQFSPLSYLDAPIQSISCLAGKHITISIAHWYLLTLLLRVVNTMIFAVVTYSILYFIQNKKVGALILAVLIFGPVLAAAFMQYDTWNIIAKWIMVYPVIS
;
A
#
# COMPACT_ATOMS: atom_id res chain seq x y z
N MET A 1 -24.35 12.56 26.26
CA MET A 1 -23.05 11.95 26.66
C MET A 1 -22.08 11.81 25.49
N ILE A 2 -22.48 11.18 24.37
CA ILE A 2 -21.63 11.03 23.15
C ILE A 2 -21.13 12.39 22.63
N TRP A 3 -21.98 13.42 22.58
CA TRP A 3 -21.59 14.78 22.16
C TRP A 3 -20.42 15.37 22.97
N PHE A 4 -20.35 15.10 24.27
CA PHE A 4 -19.26 15.59 25.11
C PHE A 4 -17.92 14.91 24.76
N GLU A 5 -17.95 13.63 24.42
CA GLU A 5 -16.76 12.91 23.97
C GLU A 5 -16.27 13.43 22.62
N TRP A 6 -17.18 13.72 21.68
CA TRP A 6 -16.84 14.38 20.42
C TRP A 6 -16.22 15.77 20.61
N LYS A 7 -16.72 16.56 21.57
CA LYS A 7 -16.15 17.89 21.87
C LYS A 7 -14.69 17.80 22.34
N LYS A 8 -14.28 16.70 22.99
CA LYS A 8 -12.87 16.47 23.37
C LYS A 8 -11.98 16.26 22.13
N ILE A 9 -12.49 15.52 21.14
CA ILE A 9 -11.78 15.24 19.87
C ILE A 9 -11.69 16.52 19.02
N LEU A 10 -12.78 17.27 18.93
CA LEU A 10 -12.90 18.51 18.13
C LEU A 10 -12.20 19.73 18.75
N ASN A 11 -11.33 19.51 19.75
CA ASN A 11 -10.49 20.57 20.30
C ASN A 11 -9.38 20.92 19.28
N GLY A 12 -9.17 22.21 18.99
CA GLY A 12 -8.19 22.66 18.00
C GLY A 12 -6.77 22.09 18.19
N ARG A 13 -6.30 21.93 19.43
CA ARG A 13 -4.97 21.33 19.69
C ARG A 13 -4.91 19.84 19.34
N VAL A 14 -6.02 19.13 19.58
CA VAL A 14 -6.14 17.69 19.31
C VAL A 14 -6.26 17.44 17.82
N LEU A 15 -7.10 18.23 17.14
CA LEU A 15 -7.22 18.21 15.69
C LEU A 15 -5.88 18.51 15.02
N LEU A 16 -5.12 19.49 15.51
CA LEU A 16 -3.78 19.79 15.01
C LEU A 16 -2.84 18.57 15.11
N CYS A 17 -2.85 17.84 16.24
CA CYS A 17 -2.06 16.62 16.39
C CYS A 17 -2.44 15.56 15.34
N PHE A 18 -3.73 15.31 15.12
CA PHE A 18 -4.17 14.37 14.08
C PHE A 18 -3.77 14.84 12.69
N VAL A 19 -3.94 16.12 12.36
CA VAL A 19 -3.51 16.70 11.08
C VAL A 19 -2.02 16.48 10.86
N VAL A 20 -1.16 16.69 11.86
CA VAL A 20 0.28 16.44 11.74
C VAL A 20 0.59 14.97 11.45
N ILE A 21 -0.11 14.04 12.11
CA ILE A 21 0.05 12.59 11.87
C ILE A 21 -0.36 12.22 10.44
N HIS A 22 -1.50 12.75 9.98
CA HIS A 22 -1.98 12.53 8.61
C HIS A 22 -1.03 13.12 7.56
N LEU A 23 -0.49 14.33 7.79
CA LEU A 23 0.51 14.93 6.91
C LEU A 23 1.81 14.13 6.87
N ALA A 24 2.29 13.63 8.01
CA ALA A 24 3.45 12.76 8.07
C ALA A 24 3.22 11.44 7.31
N PHE A 25 2.03 10.85 7.46
CA PHE A 25 1.62 9.67 6.72
C PHE A 25 1.58 9.94 5.20
N LEU A 26 0.94 11.03 4.77
CA LEU A 26 0.89 11.44 3.38
C LEU A 26 2.29 11.63 2.79
N MET A 27 3.19 12.30 3.51
CA MET A 27 4.58 12.50 3.07
C MET A 27 5.31 11.15 2.91
N LEU A 28 5.20 10.25 3.89
CA LEU A 28 5.79 8.91 3.82
C LEU A 28 5.22 8.13 2.62
N PHE A 29 3.91 8.08 2.47
CA PHE A 29 3.26 7.35 1.38
C PHE A 29 3.60 7.95 0.01
N TRP A 30 3.70 9.28 -0.08
CA TRP A 30 4.17 9.98 -1.28
C TRP A 30 5.60 9.59 -1.64
N THR A 31 6.52 9.58 -0.68
CA THR A 31 7.92 9.20 -0.93
C THR A 31 8.05 7.75 -1.40
N GLN A 32 7.24 6.85 -0.86
CA GLN A 32 7.21 5.44 -1.27
C GLN A 32 6.74 5.30 -2.73
N ASN A 33 5.62 5.93 -3.09
CA ASN A 33 5.12 5.89 -4.47
C ASN A 33 6.04 6.63 -5.46
N SER A 34 6.66 7.72 -5.02
CA SER A 34 7.70 8.41 -5.80
C SER A 34 8.92 7.52 -6.07
N SER A 35 9.23 6.57 -5.17
CA SER A 35 10.34 5.65 -5.38
C SER A 35 10.05 4.66 -6.52
N VAL A 36 8.79 4.22 -6.66
CA VAL A 36 8.34 3.43 -7.83
C VAL A 36 8.50 4.24 -9.10
N GLN A 37 8.03 5.49 -9.13
CA GLN A 37 8.15 6.35 -10.31
C GLN A 37 9.62 6.57 -10.73
N LYS A 38 10.52 6.74 -9.74
CA LYS A 38 11.96 6.92 -9.96
C LYS A 38 12.71 5.61 -10.24
N GLY A 39 12.02 4.47 -10.28
CA GLY A 39 12.60 3.18 -10.62
C GLY A 39 13.24 3.23 -12.01
N ARG A 40 14.42 2.62 -12.15
CA ARG A 40 15.27 2.68 -13.36
C ARG A 40 14.50 2.42 -14.67
N ASN A 41 13.55 1.48 -14.63
CA ASN A 41 12.79 1.06 -15.81
C ASN A 41 11.32 1.46 -15.79
N THR A 42 10.83 2.16 -14.76
CA THR A 42 9.40 2.42 -14.59
C THR A 42 8.81 3.20 -15.75
N ALA A 43 9.45 4.30 -16.16
CA ALA A 43 8.98 5.11 -17.29
C ALA A 43 8.97 4.30 -18.60
N LYS A 44 10.01 3.48 -18.81
CA LYS A 44 10.15 2.62 -20.00
C LYS A 44 9.06 1.55 -20.04
N GLN A 45 8.79 0.92 -18.90
CA GLN A 45 7.70 -0.05 -18.77
C GLN A 45 6.34 0.60 -18.99
N GLN A 46 6.08 1.75 -18.37
CA GLN A 46 4.83 2.48 -18.55
C GLN A 46 4.57 2.86 -20.01
N GLU A 47 5.59 3.31 -20.74
CA GLU A 47 5.49 3.59 -22.18
C GLU A 47 5.08 2.35 -22.98
N ILE A 48 5.64 1.18 -22.68
CA ILE A 48 5.29 -0.07 -23.35
C ILE A 48 3.86 -0.50 -22.95
N TYR A 49 3.51 -0.47 -21.66
CA TYR A 49 2.17 -0.81 -21.16
C TYR A 49 1.06 0.10 -21.69
N GLN A 50 1.35 1.33 -22.10
CA GLN A 50 0.36 2.17 -22.79
C GLN A 50 -0.12 1.54 -24.11
N LYS A 51 0.71 0.74 -24.77
CA LYS A 51 0.38 0.07 -26.04
C LYS A 51 -0.22 -1.32 -25.82
N ILE A 52 0.42 -2.13 -24.97
CA ILE A 52 0.08 -3.56 -24.79
C ILE A 52 -0.81 -3.83 -23.55
N GLY A 53 -1.18 -2.80 -22.80
CA GLY A 53 -1.85 -2.95 -21.51
C GLY A 53 -3.29 -3.47 -21.61
N GLY A 54 -3.66 -4.37 -20.69
CA GLY A 54 -5.00 -4.91 -20.55
C GLY A 54 -5.08 -6.42 -20.72
N ARG A 55 -6.22 -6.91 -21.20
CA ARG A 55 -6.46 -8.34 -21.38
C ARG A 55 -5.54 -8.89 -22.47
N LEU A 56 -4.91 -10.03 -22.21
CA LEU A 56 -4.08 -10.71 -23.19
C LEU A 56 -4.95 -11.22 -24.36
N THR A 57 -4.77 -10.64 -25.54
CA THR A 57 -5.37 -11.04 -26.81
C THR A 57 -4.30 -11.61 -27.75
N ALA A 58 -4.72 -12.28 -28.82
CA ALA A 58 -3.79 -12.76 -29.85
C ALA A 58 -2.97 -11.61 -30.48
N SER A 59 -3.57 -10.43 -30.67
CA SER A 59 -2.87 -9.26 -31.21
C SER A 59 -1.78 -8.74 -30.26
N THR A 60 -2.11 -8.54 -28.99
CA THR A 60 -1.15 -8.09 -27.97
C THR A 60 -0.06 -9.12 -27.70
N ALA A 61 -0.39 -10.41 -27.74
CA ALA A 61 0.61 -11.48 -27.60
C ALA A 61 1.63 -11.43 -28.75
N LYS A 62 1.14 -11.28 -29.99
CA LYS A 62 1.98 -11.10 -31.17
C LYS A 62 2.88 -9.86 -31.06
N GLU A 63 2.34 -8.72 -30.63
CA GLU A 63 3.14 -7.49 -30.43
C GLU A 63 4.26 -7.67 -29.40
N ILE A 64 3.99 -8.38 -28.29
CA ILE A 64 5.00 -8.66 -27.26
C ILE A 64 6.10 -9.59 -27.79
N GLU A 65 5.71 -10.65 -28.51
CA GLU A 65 6.64 -11.59 -29.13
C GLU A 65 7.50 -10.90 -30.20
N GLU A 66 6.91 -10.09 -31.07
CA GLU A 66 7.63 -9.29 -32.07
C GLU A 66 8.56 -8.27 -31.42
N LEU A 67 8.15 -7.62 -30.34
CA LEU A 67 9.00 -6.68 -29.59
C LEU A 67 10.23 -7.38 -29.00
N LYS A 68 10.04 -8.57 -28.42
CA LYS A 68 11.14 -9.37 -27.87
C LYS A 68 12.08 -9.86 -28.97
N GLN A 69 11.53 -10.43 -30.06
CA GLN A 69 12.31 -10.90 -31.20
C GLN A 69 13.11 -9.77 -31.87
N ARG A 70 12.48 -8.61 -32.08
CA ARG A 70 13.14 -7.44 -32.66
C ARG A 70 14.28 -6.95 -31.77
N LYS A 71 14.06 -6.90 -30.45
CA LYS A 71 15.10 -6.54 -29.48
C LYS A 71 16.27 -7.52 -29.53
N ASP A 72 16.01 -8.82 -29.49
CA ASP A 72 17.07 -9.85 -29.53
C ASP A 72 17.86 -9.78 -30.85
N ALA A 73 17.18 -9.70 -32.00
CA ALA A 73 17.83 -9.59 -33.31
C ALA A 73 18.75 -8.36 -33.42
N VAL A 74 18.26 -7.18 -33.02
CA VAL A 74 19.06 -5.93 -33.10
C VAL A 74 20.31 -5.99 -32.23
N LEU A 75 20.22 -6.59 -31.03
CA LEU A 75 21.36 -6.71 -30.11
C LEU A 75 22.34 -7.80 -30.55
N GLU A 76 21.88 -8.90 -31.15
CA GLU A 76 22.75 -9.97 -31.66
C GLU A 76 23.49 -9.59 -32.95
N GLU A 77 22.89 -8.76 -33.82
CA GLU A 77 23.48 -8.32 -35.09
C GLU A 77 24.59 -7.26 -34.95
N GLU A 78 24.92 -6.80 -33.73
CA GLU A 78 25.88 -5.71 -33.48
C GLU A 78 27.25 -5.96 -34.12
N ALA A 79 27.85 -7.11 -33.83
CA ALA A 79 29.17 -7.45 -34.36
C ALA A 79 29.15 -7.54 -35.91
N GLN A 80 28.08 -8.11 -36.47
CA GLN A 80 27.94 -8.23 -37.93
C GLN A 80 27.80 -6.86 -38.59
N LYS A 81 26.97 -5.97 -38.04
CA LYS A 81 26.74 -4.63 -38.61
C LYS A 81 27.95 -3.72 -38.47
N GLU A 82 28.72 -3.84 -37.41
CA GLU A 82 30.01 -3.13 -37.25
C GLU A 82 31.03 -3.59 -38.30
N ASP A 83 31.14 -4.91 -38.54
CA ASP A 83 32.03 -5.47 -39.57
C ASP A 83 31.60 -5.08 -40.99
N GLU A 84 30.29 -5.12 -41.30
CA GLU A 84 29.75 -4.69 -42.59
C GLU A 84 30.08 -3.22 -42.89
N TYR A 85 29.99 -2.34 -41.88
CA TYR A 85 30.36 -0.94 -42.01
C TYR A 85 31.87 -0.75 -42.17
N ALA A 86 32.68 -1.42 -41.36
CA ALA A 86 34.14 -1.35 -41.44
C ALA A 86 34.68 -1.82 -42.80
N GLN A 87 34.01 -2.79 -43.43
CA GLN A 87 34.32 -3.29 -44.76
C GLN A 87 33.72 -2.45 -45.90
N GLY A 88 32.98 -1.37 -45.58
CA GLY A 88 32.33 -0.49 -46.56
C GLY A 88 31.17 -1.14 -47.32
N LYS A 89 30.57 -2.22 -46.78
CA LYS A 89 29.45 -2.94 -47.40
C LYS A 89 28.11 -2.25 -47.22
N ILE A 90 27.95 -1.49 -46.13
CA ILE A 90 26.75 -0.71 -45.83
C ILE A 90 27.08 0.79 -45.79
N SER A 91 26.09 1.60 -46.15
CA SER A 91 26.23 3.06 -46.16
C SER A 91 26.28 3.64 -44.74
N VAL A 92 26.81 4.85 -44.60
CA VAL A 92 26.77 5.60 -43.33
C VAL A 92 25.33 5.77 -42.85
N ASP A 93 24.40 6.14 -43.73
CA ASP A 93 22.99 6.34 -43.38
C ASP A 93 22.33 5.05 -42.86
N GLU A 94 22.64 3.91 -43.49
CA GLU A 94 22.13 2.59 -43.06
C GLU A 94 22.70 2.19 -41.70
N TYR A 95 24.00 2.39 -41.49
CA TYR A 95 24.64 2.12 -40.20
C TYR A 95 24.10 3.04 -39.09
N MET A 96 23.92 4.33 -39.37
CA MET A 96 23.35 5.28 -38.41
C MET A 96 21.94 4.89 -38.00
N LYS A 97 21.08 4.49 -38.96
CA LYS A 97 19.73 4.02 -38.67
C LYS A 97 19.74 2.76 -37.78
N TYR A 98 20.61 1.80 -38.07
CA TYR A 98 20.81 0.64 -37.20
C TYR A 98 21.26 1.06 -35.80
N ARG A 99 22.20 2.00 -35.70
CA ARG A 99 22.76 2.40 -34.41
C ARG A 99 21.77 3.15 -33.54
N ASP A 100 20.93 3.99 -34.14
CA ASP A 100 19.79 4.61 -33.47
C ASP A 100 18.81 3.56 -32.91
N GLU A 101 18.49 2.54 -33.71
CA GLU A 101 17.62 1.45 -33.29
C GLU A 101 18.25 0.60 -32.18
N TYR A 102 19.54 0.28 -32.29
CA TYR A 102 20.29 -0.42 -31.25
C TYR A 102 20.27 0.36 -29.94
N HIS A 103 20.56 1.67 -29.97
CA HIS A 103 20.52 2.50 -28.77
C HIS A 103 19.13 2.52 -28.14
N MET A 104 18.07 2.61 -28.95
CA MET A 104 16.70 2.55 -28.46
C MET A 104 16.35 1.21 -27.82
N MET A 105 16.72 0.08 -28.45
CA MET A 105 16.43 -1.26 -27.93
C MET A 105 17.28 -1.60 -26.70
N ASN A 106 18.56 -1.21 -26.71
CA ASN A 106 19.46 -1.42 -25.58
C ASN A 106 19.04 -0.60 -24.36
N ASP A 107 18.58 0.64 -24.55
CA ASP A 107 18.04 1.46 -23.46
C ASP A 107 16.82 0.80 -22.81
N LYS A 108 15.95 0.15 -23.60
CA LYS A 108 14.73 -0.52 -23.12
C LYS A 108 14.92 -2.01 -22.81
N ASN A 109 16.12 -2.56 -22.94
CA ASN A 109 16.38 -4.00 -22.89
C ASN A 109 15.80 -4.68 -21.64
N GLU A 110 16.16 -4.18 -20.46
CA GLU A 110 15.69 -4.70 -19.17
C GLU A 110 14.17 -4.57 -19.01
N ALA A 111 13.57 -3.46 -19.49
CA ALA A 111 12.13 -3.25 -19.42
C ALA A 111 11.37 -4.23 -20.32
N ILE A 112 11.88 -4.53 -21.52
CA ILE A 112 11.30 -5.50 -22.45
C ILE A 112 11.39 -6.91 -21.86
N ASP A 113 12.52 -7.27 -21.25
CA ASP A 113 12.70 -8.57 -20.62
C ASP A 113 11.71 -8.79 -19.46
N MET A 114 11.56 -7.81 -18.57
CA MET A 114 10.57 -7.87 -17.49
C MET A 114 9.12 -8.01 -18.00
N ILE A 115 8.78 -7.34 -19.09
CA ILE A 115 7.45 -7.44 -19.71
C ILE A 115 7.24 -8.82 -20.32
N TYR A 116 8.26 -9.37 -20.98
CA TYR A 116 8.19 -10.70 -21.58
C TYR A 116 8.03 -11.79 -20.51
N GLU A 117 8.75 -11.70 -19.40
CA GLU A 117 8.56 -12.59 -18.24
C GLU A 117 7.13 -12.53 -17.69
N LYS A 118 6.57 -11.32 -17.60
CA LYS A 118 5.18 -11.14 -17.17
C LYS A 118 4.18 -11.71 -18.18
N TYR A 119 4.45 -11.58 -19.48
CA TYR A 119 3.67 -12.19 -20.55
C TYR A 119 3.64 -13.72 -20.44
N GLU A 120 4.79 -14.36 -20.24
CA GLU A 120 4.88 -15.82 -20.07
C GLU A 120 4.06 -16.29 -18.87
N THR A 121 4.07 -15.52 -17.78
CA THR A 121 3.26 -15.79 -16.59
C THR A 121 1.76 -15.60 -16.86
N ALA A 122 1.40 -14.51 -17.56
CA ALA A 122 0.03 -14.19 -17.92
C ALA A 122 -0.59 -15.23 -18.86
N ARG A 123 0.20 -15.73 -19.82
CA ARG A 123 -0.21 -16.80 -20.74
C ARG A 123 -0.56 -18.10 -20.02
N LYS A 124 0.17 -18.45 -18.95
CA LYS A 124 -0.07 -19.66 -18.15
C LYS A 124 -1.28 -19.53 -17.22
N ASN A 125 -1.43 -18.36 -16.59
CA ASN A 125 -2.38 -18.17 -15.49
C ASN A 125 -3.64 -17.39 -15.88
N GLY A 126 -3.73 -16.90 -17.12
CA GLY A 126 -4.86 -16.09 -17.60
C GLY A 126 -4.90 -14.68 -17.00
N SER A 127 -3.79 -14.16 -16.49
CA SER A 127 -3.71 -12.81 -15.94
C SER A 127 -3.58 -11.74 -17.03
N TRP A 128 -3.74 -10.47 -16.64
CA TRP A 128 -3.71 -9.35 -17.57
C TRP A 128 -2.32 -8.68 -17.59
N MET A 129 -2.00 -8.04 -18.72
CA MET A 129 -0.78 -7.27 -18.89
C MET A 129 -0.99 -5.87 -18.30
N ILE A 130 -0.62 -5.68 -17.04
CA ILE A 130 -0.75 -4.39 -16.34
C ILE A 130 0.57 -3.96 -15.72
N PHE A 131 0.84 -2.66 -15.68
CA PHE A 131 1.89 -2.11 -14.81
C PHE A 131 1.39 -2.14 -13.37
N ASP A 132 1.91 -3.06 -12.56
CA ASP A 132 1.42 -3.33 -11.21
C ASP A 132 2.25 -2.69 -10.10
N GLY A 133 3.32 -1.96 -10.42
CA GLY A 133 4.21 -1.38 -9.41
C GLY A 133 3.49 -0.54 -8.34
N TYR A 134 2.47 0.24 -8.72
CA TYR A 134 1.66 1.01 -7.76
C TYR A 134 0.61 0.16 -7.03
N TYR A 135 0.08 -0.88 -7.67
CA TYR A 135 -0.81 -1.84 -7.00
C TYR A 135 -0.03 -2.65 -5.96
N ASP A 136 1.22 -3.01 -6.25
CA ASP A 136 2.11 -3.67 -5.30
C ASP A 136 2.33 -2.78 -4.07
N GLN A 137 2.59 -1.48 -4.23
CA GLN A 137 2.67 -0.55 -3.09
C GLN A 137 1.36 -0.44 -2.30
N LEU A 138 0.21 -0.49 -2.99
CA LEU A 138 -1.10 -0.40 -2.34
C LEU A 138 -1.43 -1.65 -1.52
N PHE A 139 -1.08 -2.84 -2.02
CA PHE A 139 -1.41 -4.12 -1.40
C PHE A 139 -0.31 -4.69 -0.51
N ARG A 140 0.91 -4.14 -0.54
CA ARG A 140 1.96 -4.48 0.43
C ARG A 140 1.58 -3.95 1.81
N MET A 141 1.03 -4.85 2.61
CA MET A 141 0.49 -4.62 3.97
C MET A 141 1.55 -4.28 5.03
N ASP A 142 2.84 -4.15 4.67
CA ASP A 142 3.91 -4.04 5.65
C ASP A 142 4.07 -2.64 6.28
N ARG A 143 3.59 -1.58 5.62
CA ARG A 143 3.98 -0.21 6.01
C ARG A 143 2.85 0.81 6.15
N THR A 144 1.65 0.53 5.64
CA THR A 144 0.57 1.53 5.54
C THR A 144 -0.33 1.65 6.78
N GLN A 145 -0.29 0.68 7.70
CA GLN A 145 -1.28 0.63 8.80
C GLN A 145 -0.85 1.28 10.10
N TRP A 146 0.44 1.61 10.24
CA TRP A 146 0.99 2.18 11.47
C TRP A 146 0.40 3.53 11.82
N GLY A 147 0.25 4.40 10.83
CA GLY A 147 -0.37 5.72 11.02
C GLY A 147 -1.80 5.61 11.53
N LEU A 148 -2.57 4.67 10.97
CA LEU A 148 -3.96 4.41 11.39
C LEU A 148 -4.02 3.86 12.82
N MET A 149 -3.22 2.82 13.14
CA MET A 149 -3.17 2.24 14.49
C MET A 149 -2.71 3.27 15.54
N LEU A 150 -1.70 4.09 15.21
CA LEU A 150 -1.22 5.17 16.07
C LEU A 150 -2.31 6.22 16.31
N SER A 151 -3.04 6.63 15.27
CA SER A 151 -4.13 7.59 15.37
C SER A 151 -5.25 7.08 16.29
N VAL A 152 -5.65 5.82 16.13
CA VAL A 152 -6.67 5.18 16.99
C VAL A 152 -6.15 5.02 18.42
N PHE A 153 -4.89 4.66 18.60
CA PHE A 153 -4.28 4.55 19.93
C PHE A 153 -4.27 5.90 20.66
N LEU A 154 -3.84 6.98 19.98
CA LEU A 154 -3.81 8.33 20.54
C LEU A 154 -5.23 8.85 20.85
N LEU A 155 -6.21 8.51 20.01
CA LEU A 155 -7.63 8.79 20.29
C LEU A 155 -8.08 8.14 21.60
N ILE A 156 -7.73 6.86 21.83
CA ILE A 156 -8.06 6.16 23.07
C ILE A 156 -7.35 6.81 24.26
N VAL A 157 -6.06 7.12 24.13
CA VAL A 157 -5.29 7.81 25.18
C VAL A 157 -5.92 9.16 25.53
N LEU A 158 -6.34 9.94 24.53
CA LEU A 158 -7.01 11.22 24.73
C LEU A 158 -8.31 11.05 25.52
N LEU A 159 -9.18 10.13 25.08
CA LEU A 159 -10.49 9.94 25.70
C LEU A 159 -10.41 9.32 27.11
N VAL A 160 -9.36 8.55 27.41
CA VAL A 160 -9.24 7.83 28.68
C VAL A 160 -8.29 8.50 29.68
N CYS A 161 -7.13 9.00 29.24
CA CYS A 161 -6.08 9.49 30.12
C CYS A 161 -6.16 10.99 30.40
N CYS A 162 -6.85 11.77 29.55
CA CYS A 162 -6.95 13.23 29.70
C CYS A 162 -8.20 13.67 30.50
N GLU A 163 -8.82 12.79 31.28
CA GLU A 163 -9.97 13.17 32.11
C GLU A 163 -9.57 13.82 33.43
N PRO A 164 -10.20 14.95 33.81
CA PRO A 164 -9.96 15.55 35.10
C PRO A 164 -10.46 14.63 36.22
N LYS A 165 -9.66 14.49 37.28
CA LYS A 165 -9.95 13.60 38.43
C LYS A 165 -11.28 13.92 39.10
N GLU A 166 -11.65 15.20 39.14
CA GLU A 166 -12.90 15.70 39.72
C GLU A 166 -14.13 15.17 38.97
N LEU A 167 -14.09 15.15 37.63
CA LEU A 167 -15.16 14.60 36.79
C LEU A 167 -15.33 13.09 36.99
N LEU A 168 -14.21 12.36 37.13
CA LEU A 168 -14.24 10.93 37.43
C LEU A 168 -14.84 10.63 38.81
N ALA A 169 -14.55 11.47 39.81
CA ALA A 169 -15.10 11.35 41.15
C ALA A 169 -16.64 11.52 41.12
N THR A 170 -17.15 12.55 40.45
CA THR A 170 -18.60 12.81 40.34
C THR A 170 -19.34 11.73 39.56
N ILE A 171 -18.77 11.22 38.46
CA ILE A 171 -19.40 10.17 37.65
C ILE A 171 -19.45 8.83 38.41
N SER A 172 -18.48 8.58 39.29
CA SER A 172 -18.41 7.31 40.05
C SER A 172 -19.54 7.11 41.06
N VAL A 173 -20.22 8.19 41.46
CA VAL A 173 -21.31 8.19 42.45
C VAL A 173 -22.71 8.10 41.82
N THR A 174 -22.82 8.14 40.49
CA THR A 174 -24.11 8.11 39.77
C THR A 174 -24.43 6.72 39.23
N ARG A 175 -25.68 6.26 39.42
CA ARG A 175 -26.16 4.87 39.18
C ARG A 175 -25.98 4.38 37.73
N GLU A 176 -26.04 5.28 36.74
CA GLU A 176 -25.73 4.96 35.33
C GLU A 176 -24.35 5.44 34.87
N GLY A 177 -23.60 6.13 35.73
CA GLY A 177 -22.43 6.91 35.34
C GLY A 177 -21.31 6.09 34.73
N ARG A 178 -20.86 5.03 35.41
CA ARG A 178 -19.65 4.29 34.98
C ARG A 178 -19.87 3.42 33.73
N ARG A 179 -20.97 2.66 33.67
CA ARG A 179 -21.30 1.83 32.50
C ARG A 179 -21.80 2.67 31.32
N GLY A 180 -22.57 3.73 31.57
CA GLY A 180 -23.02 4.67 30.55
C GLY A 180 -21.87 5.43 29.90
N LEU A 181 -20.90 5.91 30.69
CA LEU A 181 -19.69 6.57 30.18
C LEU A 181 -18.84 5.61 29.35
N TRP A 182 -18.65 4.38 29.82
CA TRP A 182 -17.93 3.35 29.05
C TRP A 182 -18.56 3.12 27.68
N GLY A 183 -19.88 2.92 27.62
CA GLY A 183 -20.59 2.73 26.36
C GLY A 183 -20.56 3.95 25.45
N ALA A 184 -20.64 5.17 26.01
CA ALA A 184 -20.55 6.40 25.23
C ALA A 184 -19.16 6.60 24.62
N LYS A 185 -18.09 6.31 25.37
CA LYS A 185 -16.71 6.35 24.86
C LYS A 185 -16.46 5.29 23.81
N LEU A 186 -16.88 4.05 24.05
CA LEU A 186 -16.71 2.97 23.08
C LEU A 186 -17.38 3.33 21.75
N ARG A 187 -18.63 3.82 21.76
CA ARG A 187 -19.30 4.27 20.53
C ARG A 187 -18.56 5.43 19.85
N THR A 188 -18.04 6.38 20.62
CA THR A 188 -17.27 7.52 20.07
C THR A 188 -15.97 7.03 19.43
N ILE A 189 -15.24 6.11 20.08
CA ILE A 189 -14.03 5.48 19.56
C ILE A 189 -14.35 4.75 18.25
N LEU A 190 -15.39 3.90 18.22
CA LEU A 190 -15.76 3.16 17.02
C LEU A 190 -16.15 4.09 15.86
N MET A 191 -16.94 5.15 16.11
CA MET A 191 -17.29 6.11 15.06
C MET A 191 -16.06 6.86 14.54
N ALA A 192 -15.19 7.34 15.43
CA ALA A 192 -13.97 8.06 15.03
C ALA A 192 -12.96 7.14 14.31
N THR A 193 -12.83 5.87 14.74
CA THR A 193 -12.02 4.87 14.04
C THR A 193 -12.54 4.65 12.62
N LEU A 194 -13.85 4.59 12.41
CA LEU A 194 -14.43 4.43 11.07
C LEU A 194 -14.07 5.64 10.19
N ILE A 195 -14.16 6.85 10.73
CA ILE A 195 -13.75 8.07 10.03
C ILE A 195 -12.26 8.01 9.68
N PHE A 196 -11.38 7.62 10.61
CA PHE A 196 -9.95 7.49 10.31
C PHE A 196 -9.67 6.46 9.22
N VAL A 197 -10.31 5.28 9.25
CA VAL A 197 -10.13 4.28 8.19
C VAL A 197 -10.51 4.85 6.82
N ILE A 198 -11.63 5.57 6.74
CA ILE A 198 -12.08 6.21 5.50
C ILE A 198 -11.10 7.30 5.06
N LEU A 199 -10.67 8.17 5.97
CA LEU A 199 -9.71 9.25 5.66
C LEU A 199 -8.38 8.69 5.13
N PHE A 200 -7.79 7.70 5.81
CA PHE A 200 -6.57 7.05 5.35
C PHE A 200 -6.75 6.37 3.98
N ALA A 201 -7.88 5.70 3.74
CA ALA A 201 -8.17 5.08 2.45
C ALA A 201 -8.29 6.13 1.32
N VAL A 202 -8.94 7.26 1.60
CA VAL A 202 -9.04 8.37 0.65
C VAL A 202 -7.67 8.98 0.37
N GLU A 203 -6.85 9.22 1.40
CA GLU A 203 -5.49 9.73 1.29
C GLU A 203 -4.61 8.81 0.42
N GLU A 204 -4.65 7.50 0.66
CA GLU A 204 -3.94 6.50 -0.16
C GLU A 204 -4.35 6.58 -1.64
N LEU A 205 -5.65 6.63 -1.91
CA LEU A 205 -6.17 6.75 -3.27
C LEU A 205 -5.78 8.07 -3.93
N MET A 206 -5.81 9.19 -3.19
CA MET A 206 -5.40 10.50 -3.71
C MET A 206 -3.94 10.50 -4.12
N VAL A 207 -3.05 9.92 -3.30
CA VAL A 207 -1.62 9.83 -3.61
C VAL A 207 -1.41 8.95 -4.85
N ILE A 208 -1.99 7.75 -4.91
CA ILE A 208 -1.79 6.85 -6.06
C ILE A 208 -2.32 7.47 -7.36
N ARG A 209 -3.43 8.20 -7.31
CA ARG A 209 -4.00 8.90 -8.46
C ARG A 209 -3.05 9.93 -9.09
N GLN A 210 -2.09 10.47 -8.32
CA GLN A 210 -1.06 11.37 -8.86
C GLN A 210 0.00 10.64 -9.68
N PHE A 211 0.21 9.34 -9.43
CA PHE A 211 1.23 8.54 -10.12
C PHE A 211 0.65 7.59 -11.18
N SER A 212 -0.60 7.17 -11.03
CA SER A 212 -1.27 6.20 -11.91
C SER A 212 -2.77 6.50 -12.06
N PRO A 213 -3.33 6.37 -13.28
CA PRO A 213 -4.77 6.55 -13.51
C PRO A 213 -5.66 5.49 -12.85
N LEU A 214 -5.09 4.48 -12.17
CA LEU A 214 -5.81 3.31 -11.61
C LEU A 214 -6.62 2.57 -12.68
N SER A 215 -5.95 2.21 -13.78
CA SER A 215 -6.55 1.44 -14.87
C SER A 215 -6.68 -0.05 -14.52
N TYR A 216 -7.60 -0.73 -15.22
CA TYR A 216 -7.76 -2.21 -15.17
C TYR A 216 -8.17 -2.78 -13.80
N LEU A 217 -9.09 -2.10 -13.10
CA LEU A 217 -9.60 -2.55 -11.80
C LEU A 217 -10.47 -3.83 -11.88
N ASP A 218 -10.94 -4.16 -13.08
CA ASP A 218 -11.64 -5.38 -13.46
C ASP A 218 -10.70 -6.57 -13.71
N ALA A 219 -9.39 -6.32 -13.86
CA ALA A 219 -8.40 -7.36 -14.03
C ALA A 219 -8.40 -8.35 -12.85
N PRO A 220 -8.09 -9.63 -13.09
CA PRO A 220 -7.95 -10.62 -12.03
C PRO A 220 -6.74 -10.29 -11.15
N ILE A 221 -6.83 -10.53 -9.82
CA ILE A 221 -5.75 -10.17 -8.87
C ILE A 221 -4.40 -10.83 -9.18
N GLN A 222 -4.38 -11.95 -9.89
CA GLN A 222 -3.17 -12.64 -10.34
C GLN A 222 -2.31 -11.79 -11.28
N SER A 223 -2.86 -10.69 -11.80
CA SER A 223 -2.15 -9.72 -12.64
C SER A 223 -1.15 -8.86 -11.84
N ILE A 224 -1.25 -8.89 -10.50
CA ILE A 224 -0.36 -8.21 -9.56
C ILE A 224 0.68 -9.20 -9.04
N SER A 225 1.95 -8.83 -9.08
CA SER A 225 3.10 -9.69 -8.79
C SER A 225 3.06 -10.28 -7.38
N CYS A 226 2.69 -9.49 -6.36
CA CYS A 226 2.57 -10.01 -4.98
C CYS A 226 1.40 -10.99 -4.79
N LEU A 227 0.47 -11.08 -5.75
CA LEU A 227 -0.71 -11.94 -5.69
C LEU A 227 -0.75 -12.99 -6.82
N ALA A 228 0.29 -13.06 -7.65
CA ALA A 228 0.35 -13.92 -8.84
C ALA A 228 0.16 -15.41 -8.53
N GLY A 229 0.62 -15.87 -7.36
CA GLY A 229 0.50 -17.27 -6.92
C GLY A 229 -0.84 -17.65 -6.28
N LYS A 230 -1.84 -16.77 -6.25
CA LYS A 230 -3.13 -17.02 -5.59
C LYS A 230 -4.20 -17.48 -6.59
N HIS A 231 -4.87 -18.60 -6.31
CA HIS A 231 -5.94 -19.16 -7.16
C HIS A 231 -7.32 -18.53 -6.94
N ILE A 232 -7.38 -17.24 -6.58
CA ILE A 232 -8.65 -16.56 -6.27
C ILE A 232 -9.13 -15.77 -7.49
N THR A 233 -10.30 -16.09 -8.03
CA THR A 233 -10.90 -15.44 -9.21
C THR A 233 -11.68 -14.18 -8.83
N ILE A 234 -11.01 -13.23 -8.19
CA ILE A 234 -11.59 -11.94 -7.79
C ILE A 234 -10.86 -10.82 -8.56
N SER A 235 -11.57 -9.73 -8.87
CA SER A 235 -10.95 -8.58 -9.54
C SER A 235 -10.18 -7.69 -8.55
N ILE A 236 -9.28 -6.86 -9.07
CA ILE A 236 -8.50 -5.91 -8.25
C ILE A 236 -9.40 -4.99 -7.41
N ALA A 237 -10.51 -4.47 -7.98
CA ALA A 237 -11.48 -3.66 -7.25
C ALA A 237 -12.10 -4.39 -6.06
N HIS A 238 -12.57 -5.63 -6.28
CA HIS A 238 -13.20 -6.43 -5.23
C HIS A 238 -12.19 -6.80 -4.14
N TRP A 239 -10.95 -7.09 -4.52
CA TRP A 239 -9.87 -7.33 -3.58
C TRP A 239 -9.57 -6.09 -2.73
N TYR A 240 -9.50 -4.91 -3.35
CA TYR A 240 -9.36 -3.66 -2.61
C TYR A 240 -10.50 -3.46 -1.60
N LEU A 241 -11.76 -3.66 -2.00
CA LEU A 241 -12.91 -3.58 -1.09
C LEU A 241 -12.82 -4.59 0.06
N LEU A 242 -12.39 -5.82 -0.21
CA LEU A 242 -12.18 -6.84 0.82
C LEU A 242 -11.09 -6.40 1.80
N THR A 243 -9.95 -5.91 1.30
CA THR A 243 -8.86 -5.42 2.17
C THR A 243 -9.29 -4.22 3.00
N LEU A 244 -10.15 -3.34 2.45
CA LEU A 244 -10.73 -2.21 3.18
C LEU A 244 -11.68 -2.69 4.28
N LEU A 245 -12.54 -3.67 4.00
CA LEU A 245 -13.45 -4.26 5.00
C LEU A 245 -12.66 -4.93 6.13
N LEU A 246 -11.64 -5.73 5.78
CA LEU A 246 -10.76 -6.35 6.77
C LEU A 246 -10.02 -5.29 7.59
N ARG A 247 -9.57 -4.20 6.96
CA ARG A 247 -8.94 -3.07 7.65
C ARG A 247 -9.89 -2.43 8.66
N VAL A 248 -11.17 -2.22 8.32
CA VAL A 248 -12.18 -1.75 9.26
C VAL A 248 -12.31 -2.71 10.44
N VAL A 249 -12.55 -3.99 10.17
CA VAL A 249 -12.74 -5.01 11.22
C VAL A 249 -11.54 -5.09 12.16
N ASN A 250 -10.33 -5.19 11.63
CA ASN A 250 -9.11 -5.32 12.42
C ASN A 250 -8.85 -4.07 13.28
N THR A 251 -9.06 -2.89 12.72
CA THR A 251 -8.87 -1.63 13.46
C THR A 251 -9.94 -1.45 14.55
N MET A 252 -11.18 -1.92 14.31
CA MET A 252 -12.22 -1.94 15.34
C MET A 252 -11.91 -2.92 16.47
N ILE A 253 -11.46 -4.14 16.14
CA ILE A 253 -11.02 -5.12 17.15
C ILE A 253 -9.88 -4.53 17.98
N PHE A 254 -8.87 -3.95 17.33
CA PHE A 254 -7.76 -3.27 17.99
C PHE A 254 -8.26 -2.17 18.95
N ALA A 255 -9.20 -1.33 18.50
CA ALA A 255 -9.76 -0.27 19.32
C ALA A 255 -10.51 -0.79 20.55
N VAL A 256 -11.35 -1.82 20.37
CA VAL A 256 -12.13 -2.46 21.45
C VAL A 256 -11.21 -3.11 22.47
N VAL A 257 -10.21 -3.87 22.03
CA VAL A 257 -9.27 -4.59 22.91
C VAL A 257 -8.42 -3.59 23.69
N THR A 258 -7.82 -2.61 23.01
CA THR A 258 -6.98 -1.58 23.65
C THR A 258 -7.78 -0.78 24.67
N TYR A 259 -8.98 -0.33 24.31
CA TYR A 259 -9.86 0.40 25.22
C TYR A 259 -10.28 -0.44 26.43
N SER A 260 -10.61 -1.72 26.22
CA SER A 260 -11.02 -2.63 27.29
C SER A 260 -9.88 -2.90 28.27
N ILE A 261 -8.67 -3.19 27.79
CA ILE A 261 -7.51 -3.39 28.66
C ILE A 261 -7.24 -2.12 29.48
N LEU A 262 -7.22 -0.96 28.83
CA LEU A 262 -6.97 0.32 29.50
C LEU A 262 -8.08 0.64 30.52
N TYR A 263 -9.31 0.19 30.28
CA TYR A 263 -10.41 0.32 31.23
C TYR A 263 -10.20 -0.49 32.52
N PHE A 264 -9.56 -1.66 32.47
CA PHE A 264 -9.28 -2.49 33.65
C PHE A 264 -8.07 -2.01 34.46
N ILE A 265 -7.09 -1.34 33.84
CA ILE A 265 -5.90 -0.85 34.54
C ILE A 265 -6.27 0.33 35.46
N GLN A 266 -5.88 0.30 36.74
CA GLN A 266 -6.19 1.39 37.68
C GLN A 266 -5.49 2.70 37.29
N ASN A 267 -4.17 2.64 37.07
CA ASN A 267 -3.39 3.80 36.63
C ASN A 267 -3.38 3.91 35.11
N LYS A 268 -4.34 4.67 34.56
CA LYS A 268 -4.55 4.83 33.11
C LYS A 268 -3.29 5.29 32.37
N LYS A 269 -2.52 6.22 32.95
CA LYS A 269 -1.31 6.75 32.31
C LYS A 269 -0.21 5.68 32.18
N VAL A 270 0.02 4.91 33.25
CA VAL A 270 0.98 3.80 33.23
C VAL A 270 0.51 2.69 32.29
N GLY A 271 -0.78 2.37 32.31
CA GLY A 271 -1.36 1.39 31.40
C GLY A 271 -1.21 1.77 29.92
N ALA A 272 -1.43 3.04 29.58
CA ALA A 272 -1.21 3.55 28.24
C ALA A 272 0.28 3.43 27.83
N LEU A 273 1.22 3.73 28.72
CA LEU A 273 2.64 3.62 28.43
C LEU A 273 3.07 2.16 28.19
N ILE A 274 2.61 1.24 29.02
CA ILE A 274 2.86 -0.21 28.84
C ILE A 274 2.28 -0.69 27.51
N LEU A 275 1.05 -0.31 27.17
CA LEU A 275 0.43 -0.68 25.90
C LEU A 275 1.17 -0.07 24.71
N ALA A 276 1.64 1.17 24.80
CA ALA A 276 2.43 1.80 23.74
C ALA A 276 3.73 1.01 23.47
N VAL A 277 4.45 0.62 24.51
CA VAL A 277 5.67 -0.20 24.38
C VAL A 277 5.35 -1.59 23.82
N LEU A 278 4.26 -2.22 24.27
CA LEU A 278 3.87 -3.55 23.80
C LEU A 278 3.45 -3.56 22.33
N ILE A 279 2.68 -2.55 21.90
CA ILE A 279 2.12 -2.45 20.54
C ILE A 279 3.18 -1.95 19.56
N PHE A 280 3.91 -0.87 19.89
CA PHE A 280 4.82 -0.19 18.97
C PHE A 280 6.30 -0.54 19.17
N GLY A 281 6.67 -1.10 20.33
CA GLY A 281 8.05 -1.51 20.61
C GLY A 281 8.60 -2.57 19.64
N PRO A 282 7.87 -3.67 19.35
CA PRO A 282 8.29 -4.66 18.37
C PRO A 282 8.52 -4.08 16.97
N VAL A 283 7.73 -3.08 16.61
CA VAL A 283 7.74 -2.38 15.30
C VAL A 283 8.99 -1.56 15.13
N LEU A 284 9.34 -0.79 16.17
CA LEU A 284 10.54 0.01 16.18
C LEU A 284 11.77 -0.89 16.17
N ALA A 285 11.78 -1.95 16.98
CA ALA A 285 12.86 -2.93 17.01
C ALA A 285 13.06 -3.61 15.64
N ALA A 286 11.97 -4.00 14.98
CA ALA A 286 11.97 -4.54 13.61
C ALA A 286 12.63 -3.59 12.60
N ALA A 287 12.22 -2.32 12.63
CA ALA A 287 12.76 -1.29 11.74
C ALA A 287 14.26 -1.06 11.96
N PHE A 288 14.73 -1.10 13.22
CA PHE A 288 16.15 -0.93 13.55
C PHE A 288 17.02 -2.13 13.17
N MET A 289 16.50 -3.35 13.32
CA MET A 289 17.28 -4.57 13.07
C MET A 289 17.32 -4.99 11.59
N GLN A 290 16.72 -4.21 10.67
CA GLN A 290 16.50 -4.58 9.27
C GLN A 290 15.86 -5.97 9.10
N TYR A 291 15.21 -6.47 10.15
CA TYR A 291 14.65 -7.81 10.20
C TYR A 291 13.18 -7.70 9.80
N ASP A 292 12.77 -8.49 8.82
CA ASP A 292 11.39 -8.59 8.33
C ASP A 292 10.48 -9.30 9.35
N THR A 293 10.64 -9.02 10.65
CA THR A 293 9.81 -9.53 11.77
C THR A 293 8.35 -9.14 11.60
N TRP A 294 8.07 -8.11 10.78
CA TRP A 294 6.72 -7.75 10.41
C TRP A 294 6.01 -8.82 9.60
N ASN A 295 6.73 -9.66 8.86
CA ASN A 295 6.15 -10.82 8.19
C ASN A 295 5.53 -11.81 9.19
N ILE A 296 5.91 -11.77 10.48
CA ILE A 296 5.36 -12.63 11.54
C ILE A 296 4.19 -11.96 12.24
N ILE A 297 4.34 -10.69 12.69
CA ILE A 297 3.27 -10.00 13.41
C ILE A 297 2.14 -9.54 12.48
N ALA A 298 2.44 -9.11 11.25
CA ALA A 298 1.43 -8.82 10.23
C ALA A 298 0.67 -10.08 9.81
N LYS A 299 1.33 -11.25 9.74
CA LYS A 299 0.61 -12.52 9.58
C LYS A 299 -0.38 -12.73 10.73
N TRP A 300 0.04 -12.48 11.97
CA TRP A 300 -0.84 -12.72 13.13
C TRP A 300 -1.97 -11.70 13.32
N ILE A 301 -1.75 -10.41 13.05
CA ILE A 301 -2.73 -9.33 13.27
C ILE A 301 -3.60 -9.07 12.03
N MET A 302 -3.11 -9.43 10.84
CA MET A 302 -3.66 -8.97 9.56
C MET A 302 -3.76 -10.12 8.56
N VAL A 303 -4.77 -11.00 8.71
CA VAL A 303 -5.41 -11.93 7.72
C VAL A 303 -4.55 -12.35 6.51
N TYR A 304 -3.26 -12.57 6.70
CA TYR A 304 -2.36 -13.17 5.74
C TYR A 304 -2.36 -14.71 5.88
N PRO A 305 -2.54 -15.32 7.09
CA PRO A 305 -2.54 -16.77 7.22
C PRO A 305 -3.90 -17.39 6.88
N VAL A 306 -4.96 -16.60 6.69
CA VAL A 306 -6.26 -17.15 6.25
C VAL A 306 -6.26 -17.46 4.75
N ILE A 307 -5.28 -16.95 4.00
CA ILE A 307 -5.19 -17.09 2.53
C ILE A 307 -3.84 -17.68 2.09
N SER A 308 -2.97 -18.09 3.03
CA SER A 308 -1.75 -18.86 2.74
C SER A 308 -2.03 -20.35 2.70
#